data_AF-A0A929BC24-F1
#
_entry.id   AF-A0A929BC24-F1
#
_cell.length_a   1.000
_cell.length_b   1.000
_cell.length_c   1.000
_cell.angle_alpha   90.00
_cell.angle_beta   90.00
_cell.angle_gamma   90.00
#
_symmetry.space_group_name_H-M   'P 1'
#
loop_
_entity.id
_entity.type
_entity.pdbx_description
1 polymer ?
#
loop_
_entity_poly.entity_id
_entity_poly.type
_entity_poly.pdbx_seq_one_letter_code
_entity_poly.pdbx_strand_id
1 'polypeptide(L)'
;MVMNRPNPAQWVWYAFGGRLPQHCAEWVLHDVTCRTWMLRHLGRALTQLAPFCLLVLLPGPLWIRLNAILLGLLVGLFYSICYSGETAEHRAIKHGYAPGTARETRQIARDVRRLGKHGPGYRPWWE
;
A
#
# COMPACT_ATOMS: atom_id res chain seq x y z
N MET A 1 -22.30 8.32 -1.69
CA MET A 1 -21.63 8.69 -0.41
C MET A 1 -20.42 9.54 -0.77
N VAL A 2 -20.27 10.72 -0.16
CA VAL A 2 -19.16 11.62 -0.47
C VAL A 2 -17.92 11.07 0.23
N MET A 3 -16.99 10.54 -0.55
CA MET A 3 -15.71 10.03 -0.08
C MET A 3 -14.85 11.17 0.46
N ASN A 4 -14.84 11.35 1.78
CA ASN A 4 -14.01 12.37 2.42
C ASN A 4 -12.53 11.98 2.30
N ARG A 5 -11.77 12.82 1.60
CA ARG A 5 -10.33 12.60 1.36
C ARG A 5 -9.53 13.22 2.51
N PRO A 6 -8.45 12.55 2.97
CA PRO A 6 -7.58 13.12 3.97
C PRO A 6 -6.78 14.31 3.43
N ASN A 7 -6.49 15.27 4.30
CA ASN A 7 -5.57 16.36 4.00
C ASN A 7 -4.12 15.80 3.87
N PRO A 8 -3.25 16.34 2.99
CA PRO A 8 -1.84 15.95 2.90
C PRO A 8 -1.12 15.65 4.23
N ALA A 9 -1.30 16.47 5.27
CA ALA A 9 -0.68 16.21 6.58
C ALA A 9 -1.20 14.92 7.24
N GLN A 10 -2.50 14.66 7.17
CA GLN A 10 -3.12 13.43 7.65
C GLN A 10 -2.69 12.21 6.81
N TRP A 11 -2.43 12.41 5.52
CA TRP A 11 -1.89 11.37 4.64
C TRP A 11 -0.46 10.99 5.04
N VAL A 12 0.40 11.96 5.37
CA VAL A 12 1.75 11.68 5.87
C VAL A 12 1.68 10.93 7.21
N TRP A 13 0.87 11.40 8.15
CA TRP A 13 0.63 10.69 9.43
C TRP A 13 0.18 9.25 9.20
N TYR A 14 -0.75 9.04 8.26
CA TYR A 14 -1.20 7.72 7.85
C TYR A 14 -0.11 6.88 7.18
N ALA A 15 0.77 7.50 6.38
CA ALA A 15 1.92 6.83 5.78
C ALA A 15 2.83 6.23 6.85
N PHE A 16 3.05 6.94 7.96
CA PHE A 16 3.80 6.47 9.13
C PHE A 16 3.02 5.49 10.05
N GLY A 17 1.79 5.09 9.68
CA GLY A 17 0.98 4.13 10.45
C GLY A 17 -0.01 4.78 11.43
N GLY A 18 -0.10 6.11 11.41
CA GLY A 18 -1.09 6.87 12.16
C GLY A 18 -2.54 6.51 11.81
N ARG A 19 -3.45 6.62 12.78
CA ARG A 19 -4.89 6.40 12.57
C ARG A 19 -5.50 7.67 11.95
N LEU A 20 -6.26 7.51 10.86
CA LEU A 20 -7.07 8.60 10.30
C LEU A 20 -8.38 8.78 11.08
N PRO A 21 -9.01 9.96 11.03
CA PRO A 21 -10.37 10.16 11.53
C PRO A 21 -11.37 9.18 10.90
N GLN A 22 -12.41 8.80 11.65
CA GLN A 22 -13.43 7.83 11.19
C GLN A 22 -14.14 8.24 9.89
N HIS A 23 -14.32 9.54 9.63
CA HIS A 23 -14.94 10.02 8.39
C HIS A 23 -14.11 9.70 7.13
N CYS A 24 -12.83 9.36 7.27
CA CYS A 24 -11.97 8.91 6.17
C CYS A 24 -11.94 7.37 6.02
N ALA A 25 -12.74 6.61 6.78
CA ALA A 25 -12.68 5.14 6.77
C ALA A 25 -13.00 4.54 5.39
N GLU A 26 -14.01 5.06 4.70
CA GLU A 26 -14.34 4.65 3.32
C GLU A 26 -13.17 4.90 2.35
N TRP A 27 -12.48 6.04 2.51
CA TRP A 27 -11.28 6.34 1.75
C TRP A 27 -10.16 5.36 2.02
N VAL A 28 -9.95 4.96 3.29
CA VAL A 28 -8.95 3.96 3.67
C VAL A 28 -9.28 2.61 3.03
N LEU A 29 -10.54 2.18 3.09
CA LEU A 29 -10.97 0.93 2.46
C LEU A 29 -10.72 0.96 0.94
N HIS A 30 -11.10 2.05 0.28
CA HIS A 30 -10.81 2.21 -1.15
C HIS A 30 -9.30 2.25 -1.43
N ASP A 31 -8.50 2.93 -0.60
CA ASP A 31 -7.04 3.02 -0.77
C ASP A 31 -6.37 1.63 -0.76
N VAL A 32 -6.81 0.74 0.13
CA VAL A 32 -6.25 -0.60 0.29
C VAL A 32 -6.84 -1.64 -0.67
N THR A 33 -7.96 -1.33 -1.35
CA THR A 33 -8.64 -2.26 -2.27
C THR A 33 -8.56 -1.84 -3.74
N CYS A 34 -8.20 -0.59 -4.03
CA CYS A 34 -8.14 -0.05 -5.40
C CYS A 34 -7.13 -0.79 -6.29
N ARG A 35 -7.31 -0.72 -7.62
CA ARG A 35 -6.38 -1.32 -8.60
C ARG A 35 -4.93 -0.84 -8.42
N THR A 36 -4.73 0.43 -8.04
CA THR A 36 -3.42 1.04 -7.83
C THR A 36 -2.94 0.94 -6.37
N TRP A 37 -3.56 0.11 -5.52
CA TRP A 37 -3.22 0.00 -4.10
C TRP A 37 -1.73 -0.28 -3.87
N MET A 38 -1.11 -1.07 -4.75
CA MET A 38 0.33 -1.38 -4.67
C MET A 38 1.18 -0.13 -4.95
N LEU A 39 0.86 0.67 -5.97
CA LEU A 39 1.53 1.96 -6.24
C LEU A 39 1.40 2.92 -5.06
N ARG A 40 0.24 2.97 -4.43
CA ARG A 40 0.02 3.80 -3.23
C ARG A 40 0.80 3.29 -2.03
N HIS A 41 0.96 1.97 -1.91
CA HIS A 41 1.83 1.36 -0.92
C HIS A 41 3.30 1.74 -1.15
N LEU A 42 3.77 1.67 -2.39
CA LEU A 42 5.11 2.14 -2.74
C LEU A 42 5.28 3.64 -2.44
N GLY A 43 4.30 4.49 -2.74
CA GLY A 43 4.34 5.91 -2.40
C GLY A 43 4.51 6.16 -0.89
N ARG A 44 3.87 5.35 -0.04
CA ARG A 44 4.07 5.40 1.41
C ARG A 44 5.47 4.92 1.82
N ALA A 45 5.95 3.81 1.24
CA ALA A 45 7.31 3.33 1.49
C ALA A 45 8.34 4.40 1.11
N LEU A 46 8.19 5.04 -0.05
CA LEU A 46 9.04 6.17 -0.46
C LEU A 46 8.97 7.35 0.51
N THR A 47 7.78 7.66 1.05
CA THR A 47 7.63 8.72 2.06
C THR A 47 8.36 8.37 3.36
N GLN A 48 8.32 7.11 3.77
CA GLN A 48 9.08 6.62 4.94
C GLN A 48 10.59 6.56 4.67
N LEU A 49 11.00 6.35 3.42
CA LEU A 49 12.38 6.29 2.97
C LEU A 49 12.97 7.68 2.65
N ALA A 50 12.12 8.70 2.45
CA ALA A 50 12.55 10.07 2.23
C ALA A 50 13.58 10.60 3.27
N PRO A 51 13.44 10.36 4.59
CA PRO A 51 14.48 10.74 5.55
C PRO A 51 15.81 9.99 5.34
N PHE A 52 15.83 8.77 4.78
CA PHE A 52 17.08 8.08 4.46
C PHE A 52 17.87 8.78 3.34
N CYS A 53 17.22 9.54 2.46
CA CYS A 53 17.91 10.36 1.48
C CYS A 53 18.79 11.45 2.14
N LEU A 54 18.53 11.82 3.41
CA LEU A 54 19.40 12.72 4.18
C LEU A 54 20.78 12.10 4.46
N LEU A 55 20.96 10.78 4.34
CA LEU A 55 22.28 10.14 4.42
C LEU A 55 23.23 10.59 3.30
N VAL A 56 22.71 11.22 2.24
CA VAL A 56 23.56 11.89 1.24
C VAL A 56 24.32 13.08 1.86
N LEU A 57 23.88 13.66 2.98
CA LEU A 57 24.59 14.73 3.68
C LEU A 57 25.80 14.22 4.49
N LEU A 58 25.91 12.90 4.76
CA LEU A 58 27.07 12.37 5.48
C LEU A 58 28.34 12.46 4.62
N PRO A 59 29.49 12.81 5.20
CA PRO A 59 30.77 12.81 4.49
C PRO A 59 31.16 11.38 4.05
N GLY A 60 31.67 11.23 2.82
CA GLY A 60 32.10 9.94 2.26
C GLY A 60 32.05 9.86 0.72
N PRO A 61 32.50 8.76 0.09
CA PRO A 61 32.43 8.63 -1.38
C PRO A 61 30.98 8.53 -1.87
N LEU A 62 30.60 9.30 -2.90
CA LEU A 62 29.23 9.36 -3.43
C LEU A 62 28.72 7.98 -3.88
N TRP A 63 29.59 7.17 -4.50
CA TRP A 63 29.22 5.82 -4.97
C TRP A 63 28.75 4.92 -3.81
N ILE A 64 29.43 4.97 -2.66
CA ILE A 64 29.08 4.17 -1.47
C ILE A 64 27.72 4.61 -0.93
N ARG A 65 27.49 5.93 -0.83
CA ARG A 65 26.20 6.48 -0.37
C ARG A 65 25.06 6.03 -1.27
N LEU A 66 25.23 6.13 -2.59
CA LEU A 66 24.21 5.74 -3.57
C LEU A 66 23.91 4.24 -3.50
N ASN A 67 24.92 3.39 -3.32
CA ASN A 67 24.71 1.94 -3.25
C ASN A 67 24.09 1.50 -1.92
N ALA A 68 24.45 2.14 -0.81
CA ALA A 68 23.79 1.93 0.47
C ALA A 68 22.30 2.31 0.41
N ILE A 69 21.99 3.47 -0.19
CA ILE A 69 20.60 3.90 -0.41
C ILE A 69 19.87 2.93 -1.33
N LEU A 70 20.46 2.57 -2.47
CA LEU A 70 19.86 1.64 -3.43
C LEU A 70 19.54 0.28 -2.81
N LEU A 71 20.49 -0.29 -2.06
CA LEU A 71 20.30 -1.58 -1.39
C LEU A 71 19.23 -1.48 -0.31
N GLY A 72 19.23 -0.42 0.50
CA GLY A 72 18.21 -0.16 1.51
C GLY A 72 16.81 0.01 0.90
N LEU A 73 16.70 0.73 -0.22
CA LEU A 73 15.45 0.89 -0.96
C LEU A 73 14.96 -0.46 -1.51
N LEU A 74 15.84 -1.27 -2.10
CA LEU A 74 15.47 -2.57 -2.65
C LEU A 74 14.94 -3.52 -1.56
N VAL A 75 15.66 -3.62 -0.44
CA VAL A 75 15.23 -4.47 0.68
C VAL A 75 13.93 -3.94 1.29
N GLY A 76 13.83 -2.63 1.53
CA GLY A 76 12.62 -2.02 2.09
C GLY A 76 11.39 -2.22 1.18
N LEU A 77 11.54 -2.04 -0.12
CA LEU A 77 10.49 -2.28 -1.10
C LEU A 77 10.11 -3.76 -1.17
N PHE A 78 11.08 -4.67 -1.14
CA PHE A 78 10.83 -6.11 -1.12
C PHE A 78 9.97 -6.53 0.08
N TYR A 79 10.39 -6.17 1.29
CA TYR A 79 9.62 -6.44 2.50
C TYR A 79 8.24 -5.78 2.48
N SER A 80 8.17 -4.54 2.00
CA SER A 80 6.93 -3.80 1.85
C SER A 80 5.94 -4.50 0.92
N ILE A 81 6.41 -5.08 -0.19
CA ILE A 81 5.58 -5.90 -1.10
C ILE A 81 5.11 -7.17 -0.40
N CYS A 82 6.00 -7.90 0.27
CA CYS A 82 5.66 -9.13 0.99
C CYS A 82 4.59 -8.88 2.07
N TYR A 83 4.71 -7.81 2.85
CA TYR A 83 3.78 -7.47 3.93
C TYR A 83 2.60 -6.60 3.50
N SER A 84 2.51 -6.24 2.22
CA SER A 84 1.49 -5.32 1.72
C SER A 84 0.06 -5.81 1.99
N GLY A 85 -0.16 -7.13 1.87
CA GLY A 85 -1.45 -7.78 2.12
C GLY A 85 -1.89 -7.68 3.58
N GLU A 86 -1.00 -8.05 4.50
CA GLU A 86 -1.21 -7.98 5.95
C GLU A 86 -1.43 -6.55 6.42
N THR A 87 -0.59 -5.63 5.92
CA THR A 87 -0.66 -4.20 6.27
C THR A 87 -1.97 -3.55 5.82
N ALA A 88 -2.53 -3.97 4.68
CA ALA A 88 -3.83 -3.52 4.21
C ALA A 88 -4.97 -4.01 5.11
N GLU A 89 -4.89 -5.26 5.53
CA GLU A 89 -5.88 -5.91 6.39
C GLU A 89 -5.87 -5.31 7.81
N HIS A 90 -4.70 -5.14 8.40
CA HIS A 90 -4.53 -4.50 9.71
C HIS A 90 -5.10 -3.07 9.73
N ARG A 91 -4.97 -2.32 8.63
CA ARG A 91 -5.57 -0.97 8.51
C ARG A 91 -7.08 -1.02 8.37
N ALA A 92 -7.63 -1.96 7.61
CA ALA A 92 -9.08 -2.14 7.53
C ALA A 92 -9.67 -2.45 8.91
N ILE A 93 -9.04 -3.36 9.66
CA ILE A 93 -9.45 -3.70 11.03
C ILE A 93 -9.36 -2.48 11.96
N LYS A 94 -8.27 -1.71 11.89
CA LYS A 94 -8.10 -0.45 12.67
C LYS A 94 -9.20 0.58 12.43
N HIS A 95 -9.87 0.50 11.28
CA HIS A 95 -10.95 1.39 10.88
C HIS A 95 -12.37 0.80 11.05
N GLY A 96 -12.49 -0.36 11.72
CA GLY A 96 -13.77 -0.95 12.11
C GLY A 96 -14.33 -1.96 11.11
N TYR A 97 -13.57 -2.35 10.09
CA TYR A 97 -13.95 -3.44 9.19
C TYR A 97 -13.61 -4.80 9.82
N ALA A 98 -14.40 -5.82 9.50
CA ALA A 98 -14.12 -7.18 9.94
C ALA A 98 -12.80 -7.70 9.33
N PRO A 99 -12.07 -8.60 10.03
CA PRO A 99 -10.96 -9.32 9.44
C PRO A 99 -11.37 -10.00 8.13
N GLY A 100 -10.49 -10.03 7.13
CA GLY A 100 -10.78 -10.60 5.81
C GLY A 100 -11.49 -9.67 4.81
N THR A 101 -12.18 -8.60 5.24
CA THR A 101 -12.96 -7.74 4.32
C THR A 101 -12.10 -7.14 3.20
N ALA A 102 -10.88 -6.68 3.51
CA ALA A 102 -9.96 -6.12 2.51
C ALA A 102 -9.43 -7.18 1.54
N ARG A 103 -9.29 -8.45 1.97
CA ARG A 103 -8.86 -9.56 1.13
C ARG A 103 -9.98 -10.01 0.20
N GLU A 104 -11.19 -10.17 0.74
CA GLU A 104 -12.40 -10.55 -0.01
C GLU A 104 -12.74 -9.50 -1.08
N THR A 105 -12.74 -8.22 -0.72
CA THR A 105 -12.99 -7.12 -1.68
C THR A 105 -11.99 -7.16 -2.85
N ARG A 106 -10.72 -7.49 -2.58
CA ARG A 106 -9.68 -7.64 -3.62
C ARG A 106 -9.90 -8.89 -4.46
N GLN A 107 -10.38 -9.99 -3.89
CA GLN A 107 -10.73 -11.22 -4.62
C GLN A 107 -11.89 -10.94 -5.57
N ILE A 108 -12.99 -10.36 -5.09
CA ILE A 108 -14.14 -9.96 -5.92
C ILE A 108 -13.69 -9.06 -7.07
N ALA A 109 -12.87 -8.04 -6.79
CA ALA A 109 -12.36 -7.14 -7.83
C ALA A 109 -11.44 -7.84 -8.87
N ARG A 110 -10.72 -8.89 -8.47
CA ARG A 110 -9.93 -9.74 -9.38
C ARG A 110 -10.84 -10.62 -10.23
N ASP A 111 -11.87 -11.20 -9.63
CA ASP A 111 -12.80 -12.11 -10.29
C ASP A 111 -13.65 -11.37 -11.33
N VAL A 112 -14.19 -10.19 -10.98
CA VAL A 112 -14.88 -9.32 -11.95
C VAL A 112 -13.99 -8.99 -13.16
N ARG A 113 -12.70 -8.72 -12.91
CA ARG A 113 -11.74 -8.44 -13.98
C ARG A 113 -11.41 -9.69 -14.81
N ARG A 114 -11.34 -10.86 -14.17
CA ARG A 114 -11.12 -12.16 -14.82
C ARG A 114 -12.30 -12.50 -15.73
N LEU A 115 -13.53 -12.33 -15.22
CA LEU A 115 -14.79 -12.50 -15.96
C LEU A 115 -14.87 -11.54 -17.16
N GLY A 116 -14.51 -10.27 -16.99
CA GLY A 116 -14.48 -9.31 -18.09
C GLY A 116 -13.47 -9.65 -19.19
N LYS A 117 -12.43 -10.45 -18.88
CA LYS A 117 -11.39 -10.84 -19.85
C LYS A 117 -11.65 -12.20 -20.51
N HIS A 118 -12.19 -13.18 -19.78
CA HIS A 118 -12.33 -14.56 -20.24
C HIS A 118 -13.79 -15.06 -20.34
N GLY A 119 -14.76 -14.23 -19.94
CA GLY A 119 -16.16 -14.59 -19.89
C GLY A 119 -16.55 -15.41 -18.65
N PRO A 120 -17.87 -15.58 -18.41
CA PRO A 120 -18.38 -16.44 -17.35
C PRO A 120 -18.03 -17.92 -17.63
N GLY A 121 -17.57 -18.65 -16.61
CA GLY A 121 -17.24 -20.08 -16.72
C GLY A 121 -15.78 -20.40 -17.04
N TYR A 122 -14.91 -19.41 -17.24
CA TYR A 122 -13.46 -19.64 -17.32
C TYR A 122 -12.94 -20.18 -15.99
N ARG A 123 -12.61 -21.47 -15.96
CA ARG A 123 -11.78 -22.07 -14.92
C ARG A 123 -10.40 -22.34 -15.49
N PRO A 124 -9.33 -21.85 -14.86
CA PRO A 124 -8.01 -22.26 -15.26
C PRO A 124 -7.84 -23.77 -15.03
N TRP A 125 -7.03 -24.43 -15.85
CA TRP A 125 -6.78 -25.87 -15.73
C TRP A 125 -5.95 -26.26 -14.49
N TRP A 126 -5.49 -25.27 -13.72
CA TRP A 126 -4.64 -25.41 -12.53
C TRP A 126 -5.38 -25.13 -11.21
N GLU A 127 -6.71 -24.92 -11.26
CA GLU A 127 -7.60 -24.92 -10.09
C GLU A 127 -8.30 -26.28 -9.96
#